data_AF-A0A832D7G0-F1
#
_entry.id   AF-A0A832D7G0-F1
#
_cell.length_a   1.000
_cell.length_b   1.000
_cell.length_c   1.000
_cell.angle_alpha   90.00
_cell.angle_beta   90.00
_cell.angle_gamma   90.00
#
_symmetry.space_group_name_H-M   'P 1'
#
loop_
_entity.id
_entity.type
_entity.pdbx_description
1 polymer ?
#
loop_
_entity_poly.entity_id
_entity_poly.type
_entity_poly.pdbx_seq_one_letter_code
_entity_poly.pdbx_strand_id
1 'polypeptide(L)'
;MRDLSITAIKSNTQLALQSKSFSLKEDKLVQDDFKTRLKKRFNFGYSKNEALKIVNYVLEKIQLSLRNQEMKRPIILLGNRVIKLFAKSSSIKRALIILDRSLTQIKLHKNFILKENSVFFEKWKSYGFQEDIFYKYPNFSDFMLRSTLASQMKITSDGIKIIDNEPAILLDGNWTKFSIIEKRFSYKYSSHYREIFIYEKKTNEVFSYLPNSKGLQKFHPYLNAFDPVGKLTDDEYQKVLSEAQKFEREYKGDKREYRNVLQIVTSKEFDKSNAFKNSNFSEFTRMQHPYIRFIDGESKKVYIMGYNLGFKARLNILKTFFGKFRSLDIWEYKRCEKKIITNIALRDIEKDRMFNFCKKFINDDINFGRKIAFHYLKQNCTSFVKNAVEYSTGEKIITDLYIHDLIYYLAPNILRNLGSVIKNSIVSLKNTIFRVFPKVIKNKLNFLIGKIQGVFNSALAFFLSIIASFLGAFRGRNARKLKNPDSNQKFYPPLSQLFNWFNYSNYKIDLPTQLVFWQLKQKSTISFDKPKQLRIV
;
A
#
# COMPACT_ATOMS: atom_id res chain seq x y z
N MET A 1 4.67 44.13 -15.72
CA MET A 1 4.27 43.02 -16.63
C MET A 1 3.59 43.65 -17.83
N ARG A 2 4.10 43.47 -19.05
CA ARG A 2 3.42 43.96 -20.25
C ARG A 2 2.25 43.02 -20.55
N ASP A 3 1.04 43.54 -20.57
CA ASP A 3 -0.14 42.80 -21.04
C ASP A 3 0.08 42.40 -22.49
N LEU A 4 0.30 41.11 -22.73
CA LEU A 4 0.24 40.56 -24.08
C LEU A 4 -1.21 40.60 -24.53
N SER A 5 -1.49 41.32 -25.62
CA SER A 5 -2.83 41.41 -26.18
C SER A 5 -3.37 40.02 -26.51
N ILE A 6 -4.70 39.85 -26.39
CA ILE A 6 -5.42 38.62 -26.77
C ILE A 6 -4.99 38.14 -28.16
N THR A 7 -4.75 39.07 -29.08
CA THR A 7 -4.25 38.86 -30.43
C THR A 7 -2.90 38.13 -30.46
N ALA A 8 -1.94 38.51 -29.61
CA ALA A 8 -0.64 37.85 -29.54
C ALA A 8 -0.75 36.39 -29.07
N ILE A 9 -1.64 36.11 -28.10
CA ILE A 9 -1.88 34.73 -27.62
C ILE A 9 -2.56 33.88 -28.69
N LYS A 10 -3.55 34.44 -29.40
CA LYS A 10 -4.21 33.77 -30.54
C LYS A 10 -3.19 33.43 -31.63
N SER A 11 -2.34 34.38 -32.01
CA SER A 11 -1.25 34.19 -32.98
C SER A 11 -0.26 33.10 -32.54
N ASN A 12 0.25 33.18 -31.31
CA ASN A 12 1.17 32.18 -30.76
C ASN A 12 0.55 30.78 -30.74
N THR A 13 -0.74 30.68 -30.43
CA THR A 13 -1.49 29.41 -30.45
C THR A 13 -1.59 28.86 -31.87
N GLN A 14 -1.98 29.68 -32.84
CA GLN A 14 -2.10 29.27 -34.23
C GLN A 14 -0.76 28.77 -34.80
N LEU A 15 0.32 29.51 -34.54
CA LEU A 15 1.67 29.09 -34.92
C LEU A 15 2.04 27.72 -34.33
N ALA A 16 1.79 27.50 -33.04
CA ALA A 16 2.13 26.25 -32.37
C ALA A 16 1.32 25.04 -32.89
N LEU A 17 0.08 25.27 -33.34
CA LEU A 17 -0.78 24.24 -33.93
C LEU A 17 -0.36 23.89 -35.35
N GLN A 18 0.08 24.87 -36.15
CA GLN A 18 0.50 24.67 -37.53
C GLN A 18 1.96 24.20 -37.64
N SER A 19 2.79 24.50 -36.64
CA SER A 19 4.22 24.19 -36.66
C SER A 19 4.54 22.78 -36.13
N LYS A 20 5.43 22.07 -36.83
CA LYS A 20 6.01 20.80 -36.35
C LYS A 20 6.92 21.02 -35.13
N SER A 21 7.63 22.14 -35.08
CA SER A 21 8.40 22.59 -33.92
C SER A 21 8.49 24.12 -33.86
N PHE A 22 8.73 24.66 -32.67
CA PHE A 22 8.76 26.08 -32.38
C PHE A 22 9.67 26.35 -31.17
N SER A 23 10.14 27.58 -31.02
CA SER A 23 10.96 28.03 -29.89
C SER A 23 10.34 29.26 -29.24
N LEU A 24 10.66 29.50 -27.97
CA LEU A 24 10.30 30.74 -27.27
C LEU A 24 11.47 31.73 -27.35
N LYS A 25 11.26 32.88 -28.00
CA LYS A 25 12.20 34.01 -28.07
C LYS A 25 11.48 35.26 -27.60
N GLU A 26 12.01 35.95 -26.59
CA GLU A 26 11.47 37.24 -26.10
C GLU A 26 9.94 37.21 -25.88
N ASP A 27 9.45 36.20 -25.16
CA ASP A 27 8.02 35.96 -24.87
C ASP A 27 7.11 35.73 -26.09
N LYS A 28 7.68 35.45 -27.26
CA LYS A 28 6.94 35.06 -28.47
C LYS A 28 7.32 33.65 -28.91
N LEU A 29 6.30 32.90 -29.33
CA LEU A 29 6.53 31.61 -29.98
C LEU A 29 6.89 31.89 -31.44
N VAL A 30 8.04 31.38 -31.87
CA VAL A 30 8.55 31.52 -33.23
C VAL A 30 8.72 30.14 -33.84
N GLN A 31 8.36 29.99 -35.10
CA GLN A 31 8.58 28.74 -35.81
C GLN A 31 10.08 28.49 -35.96
N ASP A 32 10.51 27.25 -35.74
CA ASP A 32 11.92 26.90 -35.92
C ASP A 32 12.32 26.95 -37.39
N ASP A 33 13.50 27.53 -37.66
CA ASP A 33 14.13 27.47 -38.97
C ASP A 33 14.46 26.02 -39.38
N PHE A 34 14.76 25.81 -40.67
CA PHE A 34 15.03 24.46 -41.19
C PHE A 34 16.18 23.76 -40.44
N LYS A 35 17.27 24.48 -40.15
CA LYS A 35 18.44 23.94 -39.44
C LYS A 35 18.10 23.47 -38.04
N THR A 36 17.33 24.25 -37.29
CA THR A 36 16.89 23.96 -35.92
C THR A 36 15.90 22.81 -35.90
N ARG A 37 14.95 22.76 -36.86
CA ARG A 37 14.04 21.61 -37.04
C ARG A 37 14.82 20.32 -37.29
N LEU A 38 15.81 20.37 -38.17
CA LEU A 38 16.65 19.23 -38.51
C LEU A 38 17.44 18.77 -37.28
N LYS A 39 18.06 19.71 -36.55
CA LYS A 39 18.78 19.43 -35.29
C LYS A 39 17.88 18.78 -34.24
N LYS A 40 16.68 19.29 -34.01
CA LYS A 40 15.70 18.71 -33.06
C LYS A 40 15.22 17.32 -33.50
N ARG A 41 15.18 17.05 -34.81
CA ARG A 41 14.79 15.74 -35.37
C ARG A 41 15.89 14.68 -35.22
N PHE A 42 17.16 15.04 -35.44
CA PHE A 42 18.27 14.09 -35.49
C PHE A 42 19.11 14.03 -34.20
N ASN A 43 19.21 15.11 -33.42
CA ASN A 43 20.13 15.25 -32.27
C ASN A 43 19.40 15.60 -30.96
N PHE A 44 18.55 14.70 -30.46
CA PHE A 44 18.02 14.73 -29.07
C PHE A 44 16.87 15.72 -28.76
N GLY A 45 16.01 16.08 -29.72
CA GLY A 45 14.76 16.80 -29.42
C GLY A 45 14.97 18.19 -28.82
N TYR A 46 14.02 18.64 -27.98
CA TYR A 46 14.13 19.90 -27.24
C TYR A 46 15.02 19.71 -26.02
N SER A 47 15.88 20.70 -25.73
CA SER A 47 16.63 20.70 -24.47
C SER A 47 15.67 20.84 -23.27
N LYS A 48 16.08 20.33 -22.10
CA LYS A 48 15.30 20.45 -20.86
C LYS A 48 14.94 21.92 -20.56
N ASN A 49 15.91 22.83 -20.70
CA ASN A 49 15.72 24.25 -20.39
C ASN A 49 14.74 24.92 -21.36
N GLU A 50 14.86 24.63 -22.65
CA GLU A 50 13.94 25.14 -23.67
C GLU A 50 12.52 24.65 -23.45
N ALA A 51 12.35 23.35 -23.18
CA ALA A 51 11.04 22.78 -22.91
C ALA A 51 10.42 23.35 -21.62
N LEU A 52 11.21 23.58 -20.56
CA LEU A 52 10.74 24.25 -19.35
C LEU A 52 10.33 25.70 -19.60
N LYS A 53 11.08 26.46 -20.40
CA LYS A 53 10.70 27.83 -20.77
C LYS A 53 9.33 27.87 -21.44
N ILE A 54 9.09 26.98 -22.40
CA ILE A 54 7.79 26.87 -23.10
C ILE A 54 6.67 26.47 -22.12
N VAL A 55 6.91 25.50 -21.23
CA VAL A 55 5.91 25.07 -20.25
C VAL A 55 5.55 26.20 -19.28
N ASN A 56 6.55 26.92 -18.76
CA ASN A 56 6.35 28.05 -17.84
C ASN A 56 5.61 29.19 -18.54
N TYR A 57 5.95 29.50 -19.80
CA TYR A 57 5.22 30.48 -20.60
C TYR A 57 3.72 30.15 -20.65
N VAL A 58 3.34 28.88 -20.90
CA VAL A 58 1.92 28.51 -20.91
C VAL A 58 1.28 28.60 -19.52
N LEU A 59 1.98 28.19 -18.46
CA LEU A 59 1.50 28.29 -17.07
C LEU A 59 1.17 29.74 -16.68
N GLU A 60 2.04 30.69 -17.04
CA GLU A 60 1.79 32.12 -16.83
C GLU A 60 0.53 32.60 -17.56
N LYS A 61 0.32 32.15 -18.81
CA LYS A 61 -0.88 32.54 -19.58
C LYS A 61 -2.17 31.95 -19.00
N ILE A 62 -2.12 30.75 -18.41
CA ILE A 62 -3.28 30.18 -17.71
C ILE A 62 -3.77 31.13 -16.61
N GLN A 63 -2.87 31.72 -15.82
CA GLN A 63 -3.23 32.66 -14.76
C GLN A 63 -3.95 33.90 -15.31
N LEU A 64 -3.49 34.45 -16.43
CA LEU A 64 -4.16 35.57 -17.11
C LEU A 64 -5.55 35.19 -17.61
N SER A 65 -5.71 33.98 -18.16
CA SER A 65 -6.98 33.48 -18.70
C SER A 65 -8.07 33.25 -17.64
N LEU A 66 -7.70 33.14 -16.36
CA LEU A 66 -8.70 33.05 -15.28
C LEU A 66 -9.55 34.32 -15.19
N ARG A 67 -9.00 35.47 -15.61
CA ARG A 67 -9.68 36.77 -15.60
C ARG A 67 -10.30 37.15 -16.95
N ASN A 68 -9.96 36.43 -18.03
CA ASN A 68 -10.41 36.75 -19.39
C ASN A 68 -10.90 35.49 -20.13
N GLN A 69 -12.22 35.42 -20.38
CA GLN A 69 -12.84 34.26 -21.01
C GLN A 69 -12.36 34.00 -22.44
N GLU A 70 -12.10 35.05 -23.23
CA GLU A 70 -11.66 34.91 -24.62
C GLU A 70 -10.29 34.23 -24.75
N MET A 71 -9.44 34.38 -23.73
CA MET A 71 -8.10 33.78 -23.70
C MET A 71 -8.13 32.28 -23.38
N LYS A 72 -9.20 31.76 -22.76
CA LYS A 72 -9.25 30.37 -22.28
C LYS A 72 -9.07 29.36 -23.42
N ARG A 73 -9.84 29.49 -24.50
CA ARG A 73 -9.80 28.52 -25.62
C ARG A 73 -8.42 28.48 -26.30
N PRO A 74 -7.80 29.61 -26.71
CA PRO A 74 -6.44 29.59 -27.26
C PRO A 74 -5.42 28.93 -26.33
N ILE A 75 -5.43 29.27 -25.03
CA ILE A 75 -4.46 28.73 -24.07
C ILE A 75 -4.68 27.24 -23.82
N ILE A 76 -5.92 26.76 -23.79
CA ILE A 76 -6.22 25.33 -23.71
C ILE A 76 -5.63 24.60 -24.91
N LEU A 77 -5.82 25.11 -26.12
CA LEU A 77 -5.27 24.50 -27.34
C LEU A 77 -3.74 24.48 -27.33
N LEU A 78 -3.11 25.61 -26.98
CA LEU A 78 -1.66 25.71 -26.89
C LEU A 78 -1.09 24.77 -25.83
N GLY A 79 -1.66 24.77 -24.62
CA GLY A 79 -1.21 23.90 -23.53
C GLY A 79 -1.39 22.41 -23.85
N ASN A 80 -2.50 22.03 -24.47
CA ASN A 80 -2.73 20.67 -24.93
C ASN A 80 -1.67 20.24 -25.97
N ARG A 81 -1.31 21.15 -26.90
CA ARG A 81 -0.25 20.92 -27.89
C ARG A 81 1.10 20.75 -27.22
N VAL A 82 1.45 21.60 -26.26
CA VAL A 82 2.71 21.54 -25.50
C VAL A 82 2.83 20.24 -24.71
N ILE A 83 1.76 19.80 -24.03
CA ILE A 83 1.77 18.51 -23.30
C ILE A 83 2.01 17.35 -24.26
N LYS A 84 1.31 17.31 -25.40
CA LYS A 84 1.47 16.25 -26.40
C LYS A 84 2.87 16.26 -27.02
N LEU A 85 3.41 17.45 -27.29
CA LEU A 85 4.75 17.62 -27.85
C LEU A 85 5.83 17.03 -26.92
N PHE A 86 5.69 17.23 -25.61
CA PHE A 86 6.69 16.82 -24.62
C PHE A 86 6.31 15.55 -23.83
N ALA A 87 5.27 14.82 -24.22
CA ALA A 87 4.73 13.70 -23.44
C ALA A 87 5.76 12.60 -23.10
N LYS A 88 6.77 12.42 -23.96
CA LYS A 88 7.85 11.43 -23.80
C LYS A 88 9.05 11.95 -22.98
N SER A 89 9.09 13.23 -22.62
CA SER A 89 10.23 13.83 -21.92
C SER A 89 10.17 13.56 -20.41
N SER A 90 11.00 12.63 -19.94
CA SER A 90 11.09 12.28 -18.51
C SER A 90 11.69 13.42 -17.67
N SER A 91 12.61 14.20 -18.24
CA SER A 91 13.36 15.25 -17.53
C SER A 91 12.50 16.47 -17.12
N ILE A 92 11.36 16.67 -17.77
CA ILE A 92 10.39 17.74 -17.47
C ILE A 92 9.01 17.21 -17.08
N LYS A 93 8.89 15.90 -16.81
CA LYS A 93 7.60 15.24 -16.54
C LYS A 93 6.79 15.91 -15.42
N ARG A 94 7.46 16.42 -14.38
CA ARG A 94 6.82 17.12 -13.27
C ARG A 94 6.15 18.43 -13.72
N ALA A 95 6.84 19.22 -14.55
CA ALA A 95 6.29 20.46 -15.09
C ALA A 95 5.09 20.17 -16.01
N LEU A 96 5.13 19.10 -16.79
CA LEU A 96 4.00 18.67 -17.63
C LEU A 96 2.78 18.22 -16.79
N ILE A 97 3.01 17.53 -15.67
CA ILE A 97 1.95 17.15 -14.73
C ILE A 97 1.27 18.39 -14.14
N ILE A 98 2.05 19.39 -13.73
CA ILE A 98 1.55 20.67 -13.20
C ILE A 98 0.77 21.43 -14.28
N LEU A 99 1.30 21.52 -15.50
CA LEU A 99 0.65 22.17 -16.63
C LEU A 99 -0.70 21.52 -16.95
N ASP A 100 -0.75 20.20 -17.08
CA ASP A 100 -1.98 19.47 -17.40
C ASP A 100 -3.06 19.65 -16.32
N ARG A 101 -2.68 19.72 -15.02
CA ARG A 101 -3.63 20.05 -13.95
C ARG A 101 -4.13 21.49 -14.02
N SER A 102 -3.22 22.44 -14.25
CA SER A 102 -3.53 23.87 -14.34
C SER A 102 -4.49 24.15 -15.51
N LEU A 103 -4.27 23.49 -16.65
CA LEU A 103 -5.18 23.60 -17.79
C LEU A 103 -6.58 23.08 -17.46
N THR A 104 -6.68 21.99 -16.71
CA THR A 104 -7.97 21.42 -16.28
C THR A 104 -8.78 22.40 -15.42
N GLN A 105 -8.15 23.32 -14.70
CA GLN A 105 -8.84 24.39 -13.97
C GLN A 105 -9.71 25.26 -14.90
N ILE A 106 -9.22 25.59 -16.10
CA ILE A 106 -9.90 26.48 -17.06
C ILE A 106 -10.75 25.75 -18.10
N LYS A 107 -10.66 24.42 -18.21
CA LYS A 107 -11.53 23.62 -19.08
C LYS A 107 -12.96 23.54 -18.54
N LEU A 108 -13.91 23.50 -19.47
CA LEU A 108 -15.32 23.19 -19.20
C LEU A 108 -15.46 21.75 -18.66
N HIS A 109 -14.91 20.78 -19.39
CA HIS A 109 -14.87 19.38 -18.96
C HIS A 109 -13.54 19.09 -18.25
N LYS A 110 -13.62 18.59 -17.01
CA LYS A 110 -12.46 18.31 -16.16
C LYS A 110 -11.74 17.02 -16.56
N ASN A 111 -11.12 17.02 -17.74
CA ASN A 111 -10.34 15.90 -18.27
C ASN A 111 -8.84 16.20 -18.33
N PHE A 112 -8.02 15.16 -18.16
CA PHE A 112 -6.56 15.24 -18.23
C PHE A 112 -6.05 14.62 -19.53
N ILE A 113 -4.98 15.19 -20.08
CA ILE A 113 -4.26 14.57 -21.20
C ILE A 113 -3.33 13.48 -20.68
N LEU A 114 -2.69 13.71 -19.53
CA LEU A 114 -1.77 12.74 -18.96
C LEU A 114 -2.55 11.70 -18.15
N LYS A 115 -2.38 10.43 -18.52
CA LYS A 115 -2.93 9.30 -17.76
C LYS A 115 -2.51 9.33 -16.29
N GLU A 116 -1.30 9.81 -15.98
CA GLU A 116 -0.86 9.95 -14.59
C GLU A 116 -1.76 10.90 -13.77
N ASN A 117 -2.21 12.01 -14.37
CA ASN A 117 -3.11 12.93 -13.67
C ASN A 117 -4.52 12.34 -13.49
N SER A 118 -5.03 11.59 -14.45
CA SER A 118 -6.28 10.84 -14.26
C SER A 118 -6.16 9.87 -13.07
N VAL A 119 -5.07 9.11 -12.98
CA VAL A 119 -4.82 8.19 -11.86
C VAL A 119 -4.68 8.94 -10.53
N PHE A 120 -3.95 10.05 -10.52
CA PHE A 120 -3.79 10.88 -9.33
C PHE A 120 -5.09 11.54 -8.87
N PHE A 121 -5.93 11.96 -9.80
CA PHE A 121 -7.23 12.55 -9.51
C PHE A 121 -8.20 11.52 -8.93
N GLU A 122 -8.27 10.33 -9.50
CA GLU A 122 -9.07 9.23 -8.90
C GLU A 122 -8.57 8.88 -7.49
N LYS A 123 -7.25 8.89 -7.28
CA LYS A 123 -6.67 8.68 -5.95
C LYS A 123 -7.07 9.80 -4.99
N TRP A 124 -6.99 11.06 -5.41
CA TRP A 124 -7.38 12.25 -4.64
C TRP A 124 -8.85 12.18 -4.20
N LYS A 125 -9.77 11.93 -5.16
CA LYS A 125 -11.20 11.72 -4.87
C LYS A 125 -11.44 10.56 -3.92
N SER A 126 -10.72 9.45 -4.10
CA SER A 126 -10.87 8.29 -3.23
C SER A 126 -10.44 8.55 -1.78
N TYR A 127 -9.66 9.60 -1.54
CA TYR A 127 -9.26 10.05 -0.22
C TYR A 127 -10.23 11.04 0.41
N GLY A 128 -11.28 11.46 -0.32
CA GLY A 128 -12.29 12.39 0.17
C GLY A 128 -11.86 13.85 0.15
N PHE A 129 -10.75 14.19 -0.52
CA PHE A 129 -10.32 15.57 -0.67
C PHE A 129 -11.15 16.30 -1.72
N GLN A 130 -11.37 17.60 -1.50
CA GLN A 130 -12.11 18.46 -2.41
C GLN A 130 -11.44 18.51 -3.78
N GLU A 131 -12.23 18.33 -4.83
CA GLU A 131 -11.71 18.21 -6.20
C GLU A 131 -11.10 19.52 -6.71
N ASP A 132 -11.70 20.65 -6.34
CA ASP A 132 -11.28 21.99 -6.77
C ASP A 132 -9.83 22.30 -6.37
N ILE A 133 -9.42 21.87 -5.19
CA ILE A 133 -8.04 21.99 -4.70
C ILE A 133 -7.06 21.30 -5.65
N PHE A 134 -7.43 20.18 -6.25
CA PHE A 134 -6.54 19.37 -7.11
C PHE A 134 -6.03 20.13 -8.33
N TYR A 135 -6.92 20.90 -8.97
CA TYR A 135 -6.59 21.66 -10.17
C TYR A 135 -6.28 23.13 -9.90
N LYS A 136 -6.83 23.73 -8.83
CA LYS A 136 -6.53 25.12 -8.43
C LYS A 136 -5.14 25.29 -7.81
N TYR A 137 -4.65 24.27 -7.08
CA TYR A 137 -3.35 24.32 -6.39
C TYR A 137 -2.46 23.15 -6.82
N PRO A 138 -2.01 23.11 -8.08
CA PRO A 138 -1.36 21.93 -8.68
C PRO A 138 -0.05 21.55 -7.99
N ASN A 139 0.72 22.53 -7.50
CA ASN A 139 1.97 22.30 -6.75
C ASN A 139 1.71 21.64 -5.39
N PHE A 140 0.69 22.12 -4.66
CA PHE A 140 0.26 21.52 -3.40
C PHE A 140 -0.19 20.07 -3.62
N SER A 141 -1.05 19.80 -4.60
CA SER A 141 -1.52 18.44 -4.88
C SER A 141 -0.40 17.51 -5.35
N ASP A 142 0.59 18.02 -6.10
CA ASP A 142 1.79 17.25 -6.47
C ASP A 142 2.63 16.90 -5.25
N PHE A 143 2.88 17.87 -4.36
CA PHE A 143 3.60 17.66 -3.11
C PHE A 143 2.89 16.61 -2.24
N MET A 144 1.59 16.77 -2.01
CA MET A 144 0.78 15.88 -1.18
C MET A 144 0.80 14.41 -1.69
N LEU A 145 0.69 14.21 -2.99
CA LEU A 145 0.63 12.86 -3.58
C LEU A 145 2.00 12.16 -3.67
N ARG A 146 3.08 12.92 -3.76
CA ARG A 146 4.45 12.39 -3.87
C ARG A 146 5.14 12.18 -2.51
N SER A 147 4.82 13.00 -1.52
CA SER A 147 5.45 13.00 -0.19
C SER A 147 4.87 11.99 0.81
N THR A 148 3.84 11.22 0.43
CA THR A 148 3.01 10.35 1.28
C THR A 148 1.96 11.04 2.16
N LEU A 149 1.97 12.37 2.27
CA LEU A 149 1.00 13.14 3.06
C LEU A 149 -0.46 12.83 2.72
N ALA A 150 -0.80 12.82 1.43
CA ALA A 150 -2.18 12.54 1.00
C ALA A 150 -2.69 11.18 1.51
N SER A 151 -1.83 10.16 1.51
CA SER A 151 -2.21 8.83 2.03
C SER A 151 -2.27 8.76 3.55
N GLN A 152 -1.47 9.57 4.24
CA GLN A 152 -1.50 9.65 5.71
C GLN A 152 -2.71 10.46 6.20
N MET A 153 -3.02 11.61 5.60
CA MET A 153 -4.20 12.42 5.94
C MET A 153 -5.53 11.69 5.69
N LYS A 154 -5.57 10.80 4.69
CA LYS A 154 -6.75 9.97 4.40
C LYS A 154 -7.31 9.25 5.65
N ILE A 155 -6.43 8.81 6.57
CA ILE A 155 -6.84 8.04 7.74
C ILE A 155 -7.19 8.90 8.96
N THR A 156 -6.75 10.16 9.01
CA THR A 156 -6.95 11.03 10.17
C THR A 156 -8.26 11.83 10.10
N SER A 157 -8.93 11.83 8.95
CA SER A 157 -10.13 12.64 8.67
C SER A 157 -9.88 14.15 8.65
N ASP A 158 -8.62 14.58 8.77
CA ASP A 158 -8.27 15.99 8.67
C ASP A 158 -8.51 16.48 7.24
N GLY A 159 -9.18 17.62 7.12
CA GLY A 159 -9.39 18.31 5.86
C GLY A 159 -8.19 19.14 5.42
N ILE A 160 -8.33 19.78 4.27
CA ILE A 160 -7.41 20.82 3.79
C ILE A 160 -8.17 22.14 3.94
N LYS A 161 -7.61 23.11 4.67
CA LYS A 161 -8.20 24.46 4.79
C LYS A 161 -7.62 25.38 3.72
N ILE A 162 -8.37 26.41 3.33
CA ILE A 162 -7.86 27.51 2.53
C ILE A 162 -7.68 28.71 3.45
N ILE A 163 -6.45 29.23 3.55
CA ILE A 163 -6.09 30.41 4.36
C ILE A 163 -5.34 31.37 3.45
N ASP A 164 -5.84 32.59 3.30
CA ASP A 164 -5.29 33.63 2.41
C ASP A 164 -5.04 33.11 0.99
N ASN A 165 -6.05 32.43 0.43
CA ASN A 165 -6.00 31.80 -0.91
C ASN A 165 -4.91 30.73 -1.08
N GLU A 166 -4.40 30.13 0.00
CA GLU A 166 -3.46 29.01 -0.05
C GLU A 166 -3.99 27.78 0.71
N PRO A 167 -3.72 26.56 0.23
CA PRO A 167 -3.98 25.34 0.99
C PRO A 167 -3.17 25.32 2.28
N ALA A 168 -3.77 24.84 3.37
CA ALA A 168 -3.16 24.66 4.67
C ALA A 168 -3.48 23.27 5.23
N ILE A 169 -2.51 22.70 5.94
CA ILE A 169 -2.62 21.43 6.67
C ILE A 169 -2.17 21.62 8.12
N LEU A 170 -2.59 20.74 9.03
CA LEU A 170 -2.10 20.73 10.40
C LEU A 170 -0.62 20.34 10.48
N LEU A 171 0.15 21.16 11.19
CA LEU A 171 1.55 20.93 11.56
C LEU A 171 1.67 21.23 13.07
N ASP A 172 2.03 20.22 13.85
CA ASP A 172 2.11 20.29 15.31
C ASP A 172 0.85 20.90 15.97
N GLY A 173 -0.34 20.63 15.39
CA GLY A 173 -1.64 21.12 15.86
C GLY A 173 -2.08 22.47 15.26
N ASN A 174 -1.23 23.12 14.47
CA ASN A 174 -1.51 24.44 13.90
C ASN A 174 -1.75 24.38 12.40
N TRP A 175 -2.78 25.06 11.91
CA TRP A 175 -3.03 25.19 10.47
C TRP A 175 -1.93 26.00 9.81
N THR A 176 -1.13 25.34 8.98
CA THR A 176 0.07 25.92 8.35
C THR A 176 -0.09 25.93 6.83
N LYS A 177 0.08 27.11 6.23
CA LYS A 177 -0.03 27.33 4.79
C LYS A 177 1.03 26.56 4.00
N PHE A 178 0.69 26.17 2.78
CA PHE A 178 1.58 25.41 1.90
C PHE A 178 2.89 26.15 1.60
N SER A 179 2.89 27.47 1.46
CA SER A 179 4.12 28.25 1.27
C SER A 179 5.15 28.06 2.40
N ILE A 180 4.68 27.88 3.65
CA ILE A 180 5.52 27.57 4.80
C ILE A 180 5.96 26.11 4.77
N ILE A 181 5.03 25.18 4.50
CA ILE A 181 5.32 23.74 4.40
C ILE A 181 6.37 23.47 3.33
N GLU A 182 6.22 24.05 2.14
CA GLU A 182 7.13 23.87 1.00
C GLU A 182 8.52 24.44 1.29
N LYS A 183 8.60 25.56 2.03
CA LYS A 183 9.88 26.11 2.48
C LYS A 183 10.55 25.21 3.52
N ARG A 184 9.80 24.70 4.50
CA ARG A 184 10.34 23.94 5.65
C ARG A 184 10.63 22.47 5.35
N PHE A 185 9.82 21.81 4.54
CA PHE A 185 9.86 20.37 4.32
C PHE A 185 10.23 19.97 2.90
N SER A 186 10.75 18.76 2.77
CA SER A 186 10.96 18.07 1.49
C SER A 186 10.66 16.58 1.69
N TYR A 187 10.75 15.79 0.63
CA TYR A 187 10.57 14.35 0.71
C TYR A 187 11.65 13.62 -0.08
N LYS A 188 12.11 12.48 0.44
CA LYS A 188 13.16 11.66 -0.20
C LYS A 188 12.89 10.17 0.00
N TYR A 189 13.28 9.39 -1.00
CA TYR A 189 13.27 7.93 -0.89
C TYR A 189 14.47 7.46 -0.07
N SER A 190 14.21 6.74 1.02
CA SER A 190 15.25 6.04 1.78
C SER A 190 15.49 4.67 1.14
N SER A 191 16.69 4.43 0.64
CA SER A 191 17.10 3.09 0.16
C SER A 191 17.14 2.05 1.28
N HIS A 192 17.52 2.48 2.49
CA HIS A 192 17.58 1.63 3.67
C HIS A 192 16.19 1.10 4.05
N TYR A 193 15.21 1.99 4.20
CA TYR A 193 13.84 1.61 4.58
C TYR A 193 12.98 1.18 3.39
N ARG A 194 13.34 1.58 2.16
CA ARG A 194 12.61 1.38 0.90
C ARG A 194 11.28 2.12 0.83
N GLU A 195 11.27 3.35 1.34
CA GLU A 195 10.07 4.19 1.43
C GLU A 195 10.42 5.67 1.29
N ILE A 196 9.43 6.47 0.87
CA ILE A 196 9.54 7.93 0.84
C ILE A 196 9.16 8.48 2.21
N PHE A 197 10.04 9.31 2.78
CA PHE A 197 9.75 10.08 4.00
C PHE A 197 9.69 11.56 3.72
N ILE A 198 8.89 12.25 4.51
CA ILE A 198 8.91 13.70 4.64
C ILE A 198 10.01 14.03 5.65
N TYR A 199 10.89 14.97 5.31
CA TYR A 199 11.90 15.45 6.23
C TYR A 199 11.90 16.97 6.30
N GLU A 200 12.23 17.48 7.47
CA GLU A 200 12.50 18.91 7.63
C GLU A 200 13.88 19.24 7.06
N LYS A 201 13.96 20.24 6.18
CA LYS A 201 15.20 20.55 5.45
C LYS A 201 16.35 20.98 6.36
N LYS A 202 16.05 21.68 7.46
CA LYS A 202 17.05 22.22 8.39
C LYS A 202 17.69 21.13 9.25
N THR A 203 16.87 20.23 9.79
CA THR A 203 17.30 19.23 10.79
C THR A 203 17.49 17.84 10.19
N ASN A 204 16.97 17.60 8.98
CA ASN A 204 16.93 16.30 8.31
C ASN A 204 16.11 15.24 9.08
N GLU A 205 15.30 15.66 10.06
CA GLU A 205 14.44 14.78 10.85
C GLU A 205 13.20 14.36 10.06
N VAL A 206 12.72 13.15 10.32
CA VAL A 206 11.54 12.57 9.64
C VAL A 206 10.26 12.99 10.32
N PHE A 207 9.30 13.43 9.50
CA PHE A 207 7.97 13.83 9.94
C PHE A 207 6.93 12.88 9.34
N SER A 208 5.89 12.60 10.12
CA SER A 208 4.73 11.82 9.69
C SER A 208 3.45 12.51 10.10
N TYR A 209 2.40 12.35 9.31
CA TYR A 209 1.08 12.87 9.62
C TYR A 209 0.31 11.82 10.44
N LEU A 210 -0.01 12.12 11.71
CA LEU A 210 -0.58 11.16 12.66
C LEU A 210 -2.03 11.47 13.05
N PRO A 211 -2.85 10.45 13.37
CA PRO A 211 -4.24 10.58 13.82
C PRO A 211 -4.35 11.01 15.30
N ASN A 212 -3.73 12.14 15.65
CA ASN A 212 -3.70 12.66 17.03
C ASN A 212 -4.04 14.15 17.11
N SER A 213 -4.74 14.68 16.11
CA SER A 213 -5.11 16.10 15.96
C SER A 213 -3.93 17.08 15.80
N LYS A 214 -2.68 16.60 15.82
CA LYS A 214 -1.50 17.43 15.57
C LYS A 214 -1.09 17.44 14.10
N GLY A 215 -1.58 16.50 13.31
CA GLY A 215 -1.24 16.37 11.90
C GLY A 215 0.22 16.00 11.68
N LEU A 216 0.92 16.76 10.82
CA LEU A 216 2.33 16.55 10.54
C LEU A 216 3.16 16.87 11.78
N GLN A 217 3.96 15.92 12.27
CA GLN A 217 4.84 16.12 13.43
C GLN A 217 6.08 15.23 13.32
N LYS A 218 7.11 15.52 14.13
CA LYS A 218 8.32 14.70 14.19
C LYS A 218 7.97 13.29 14.65
N PHE A 219 8.14 12.33 13.74
CA PHE A 219 7.86 10.92 14.00
C PHE A 219 8.48 10.07 12.91
N HIS A 220 9.45 9.24 13.27
CA HIS A 220 10.06 8.27 12.37
C HIS A 220 9.40 6.89 12.55
N PRO A 221 8.66 6.37 11.55
CA PRO A 221 7.90 5.11 11.67
C PRO A 221 8.70 3.90 12.15
N TYR A 222 10.00 3.85 11.86
CA TYR A 222 10.87 2.76 12.30
C TYR A 222 11.56 2.99 13.63
N LEU A 223 11.79 4.24 14.06
CA LEU A 223 12.58 4.54 15.26
C LEU A 223 11.70 4.90 16.46
N ASN A 224 10.53 5.48 16.21
CA ASN A 224 9.54 5.89 17.20
C ASN A 224 8.45 4.83 17.39
N ALA A 225 8.83 3.55 17.39
CA ALA A 225 7.85 2.46 17.33
C ALA A 225 6.90 2.40 18.55
N PHE A 226 7.36 2.93 19.69
CA PHE A 226 6.64 2.98 20.96
C PHE A 226 6.07 4.35 21.28
N ASP A 227 6.13 5.29 20.35
CA ASP A 227 5.45 6.57 20.52
C ASP A 227 3.98 6.41 20.08
N PRO A 228 3.04 7.02 20.82
CA PRO A 228 1.63 6.91 20.50
C PRO A 228 1.32 7.62 19.18
N VAL A 229 0.55 6.95 18.33
CA VAL A 229 0.11 7.51 17.04
C VAL A 229 -1.21 8.26 17.15
N GLY A 230 -1.96 8.04 18.23
CA GLY A 230 -3.28 8.60 18.47
C GLY A 230 -3.65 8.58 19.95
N LYS A 231 -4.76 9.23 20.28
CA LYS A 231 -5.39 9.17 21.61
C LYS A 231 -6.90 9.15 21.41
N LEU A 232 -7.58 8.24 22.10
CA LEU A 232 -9.04 8.14 22.08
C LEU A 232 -9.67 9.11 23.08
N THR A 233 -10.89 9.54 22.79
CA THR A 233 -11.78 10.12 23.81
C THR A 233 -12.22 9.04 24.80
N ASP A 234 -12.78 9.45 25.93
CA ASP A 234 -13.40 8.54 26.90
C ASP A 234 -14.48 7.67 26.26
N ASP A 235 -15.38 8.28 25.50
CA ASP A 235 -16.48 7.58 24.84
C ASP A 235 -15.99 6.57 23.79
N GLU A 236 -14.99 6.94 23.00
CA GLU A 236 -14.37 6.04 22.03
C GLU A 236 -13.70 4.86 22.73
N TYR A 237 -12.95 5.12 23.79
CA TYR A 237 -12.28 4.08 24.57
C TYR A 237 -13.28 3.12 25.23
N GLN A 238 -14.35 3.62 25.86
CA GLN A 238 -15.36 2.77 26.50
C GLN A 238 -16.07 1.86 25.49
N LYS A 239 -16.38 2.37 24.29
CA LYS A 239 -16.93 1.54 23.20
C LYS A 239 -15.97 0.40 22.84
N VAL A 240 -14.69 0.74 22.62
CA VAL A 240 -13.67 -0.25 22.27
C VAL A 240 -13.45 -1.28 23.37
N LEU A 241 -13.42 -0.84 24.63
CA LEU A 241 -13.27 -1.70 25.80
C LEU A 241 -14.46 -2.66 25.93
N SER A 242 -15.68 -2.16 25.76
CA SER A 242 -16.90 -2.98 25.85
C SER A 242 -16.91 -4.08 24.80
N GLU A 243 -16.39 -3.81 23.60
CA GLU A 243 -16.24 -4.81 22.55
C GLU A 243 -15.14 -5.81 22.88
N ALA A 244 -13.98 -5.33 23.35
CA ALA A 244 -12.85 -6.16 23.77
C ALA A 244 -13.23 -7.16 24.87
N GLN A 245 -14.09 -6.74 25.79
CA GLN A 245 -14.63 -7.56 26.87
C GLN A 245 -15.60 -8.65 26.40
N LYS A 246 -16.04 -8.64 25.14
CA LYS A 246 -16.81 -9.76 24.55
C LYS A 246 -15.91 -10.91 24.09
N PHE A 247 -14.59 -10.73 24.09
CA PHE A 247 -13.66 -11.76 23.67
C PHE A 247 -13.82 -13.01 24.53
N GLU A 248 -13.90 -14.16 23.87
CA GLU A 248 -14.19 -15.44 24.50
C GLU A 248 -12.89 -16.03 25.06
N ARG A 249 -12.74 -15.91 26.39
CA ARG A 249 -11.62 -16.47 27.15
C ARG A 249 -12.00 -16.71 28.60
N GLU A 250 -11.17 -17.48 29.29
CA GLU A 250 -11.20 -17.57 30.74
C GLU A 250 -10.57 -16.30 31.35
N TYR A 251 -11.38 -15.49 32.01
CA TYR A 251 -10.92 -14.30 32.72
C TYR A 251 -10.37 -14.71 34.08
N LYS A 252 -9.13 -14.29 34.37
CA LYS A 252 -8.48 -14.50 35.66
C LYS A 252 -8.75 -13.28 36.54
N GLY A 253 -9.67 -13.41 37.49
CA GLY A 253 -10.08 -12.32 38.38
C GLY A 253 -11.25 -11.51 37.84
N ASP A 254 -11.45 -10.30 38.39
CA ASP A 254 -12.55 -9.43 37.97
C ASP A 254 -12.32 -8.96 36.52
N LYS A 255 -13.36 -9.07 35.70
CA LYS A 255 -13.38 -8.57 34.32
C LYS A 255 -13.07 -7.07 34.23
N ARG A 256 -13.34 -6.31 35.30
CA ARG A 256 -13.00 -4.87 35.41
C ARG A 256 -11.49 -4.61 35.43
N GLU A 257 -10.66 -5.58 35.80
CA GLU A 257 -9.19 -5.46 35.74
C GLU A 257 -8.67 -5.43 34.29
N TYR A 258 -9.47 -5.90 33.34
CA TYR A 258 -9.11 -5.97 31.93
C TYR A 258 -9.42 -4.65 31.22
N ARG A 259 -8.66 -3.61 31.58
CA ARG A 259 -8.84 -2.23 31.10
C ARG A 259 -8.05 -1.86 29.85
N ASN A 260 -7.07 -2.65 29.45
CA ASN A 260 -6.30 -2.38 28.25
C ASN A 260 -6.90 -3.13 27.06
N VAL A 261 -6.66 -2.66 25.83
CA VAL A 261 -7.18 -3.34 24.63
C VAL A 261 -6.08 -3.63 23.63
N LEU A 262 -5.99 -4.90 23.25
CA LEU A 262 -5.19 -5.39 22.13
C LEU A 262 -6.11 -5.65 20.95
N GLN A 263 -5.82 -5.06 19.81
CA GLN A 263 -6.54 -5.30 18.57
C GLN A 263 -5.67 -6.03 17.57
N ILE A 264 -6.18 -7.13 17.03
CA ILE A 264 -5.61 -7.80 15.88
C ILE A 264 -6.32 -7.27 14.64
N VAL A 265 -5.59 -6.57 13.78
CA VAL A 265 -6.16 -5.94 12.59
C VAL A 265 -5.66 -6.64 11.33
N THR A 266 -6.58 -7.21 10.56
CA THR A 266 -6.27 -7.83 9.26
C THR A 266 -6.94 -7.06 8.13
N SER A 267 -6.14 -6.66 7.14
CA SER A 267 -6.62 -5.89 5.98
C SER A 267 -6.57 -6.73 4.70
N LYS A 268 -7.69 -6.77 3.94
CA LYS A 268 -7.81 -7.47 2.66
C LYS A 268 -7.71 -6.49 1.48
N GLU A 269 -6.71 -6.64 0.61
CA GLU A 269 -6.55 -5.77 -0.56
C GLU A 269 -7.69 -5.99 -1.58
N PHE A 270 -8.07 -4.95 -2.32
CA PHE A 270 -8.99 -5.10 -3.46
C PHE A 270 -8.41 -6.05 -4.51
N ASP A 271 -9.22 -6.99 -4.97
CA ASP A 271 -8.87 -7.87 -6.08
C ASP A 271 -8.66 -7.04 -7.36
N LYS A 272 -7.44 -7.08 -7.91
CA LYS A 272 -7.09 -6.42 -9.17
C LYS A 272 -7.26 -7.35 -10.37
N SER A 273 -7.51 -8.64 -10.15
CA SER A 273 -7.58 -9.67 -11.18
C SER A 273 -8.96 -10.32 -11.24
N ASN A 274 -9.70 -10.07 -12.33
CA ASN A 274 -11.01 -10.72 -12.54
C ASN A 274 -10.94 -12.25 -12.70
N ALA A 275 -9.77 -12.81 -12.99
CA ALA A 275 -9.62 -14.22 -13.39
C ALA A 275 -10.02 -15.24 -12.30
N PHE A 276 -9.94 -14.88 -11.02
CA PHE A 276 -10.22 -15.81 -9.91
C PHE A 276 -11.28 -15.30 -8.92
N LYS A 277 -11.94 -14.17 -9.20
CA LYS A 277 -12.78 -13.42 -8.24
C LYS A 277 -13.86 -14.25 -7.52
N ASN A 278 -14.26 -15.39 -8.11
CA ASN A 278 -15.31 -16.29 -7.64
C ASN A 278 -14.82 -17.71 -7.26
N SER A 279 -13.51 -17.94 -7.10
CA SER A 279 -12.98 -19.24 -6.64
C SER A 279 -12.55 -19.18 -5.17
N ASN A 280 -12.64 -20.31 -4.47
CA ASN A 280 -12.05 -20.50 -3.13
C ASN A 280 -10.55 -20.14 -3.12
N PHE A 281 -9.87 -20.32 -4.27
CA PHE A 281 -8.49 -19.92 -4.47
C PHE A 281 -8.25 -18.41 -4.29
N SER A 282 -9.21 -17.56 -4.66
CA SER A 282 -9.07 -16.11 -4.46
C SER A 282 -9.10 -15.70 -2.99
N GLU A 283 -9.79 -16.44 -2.12
CA GLU A 283 -9.85 -16.11 -0.69
C GLU A 283 -8.52 -16.36 0.02
N PHE A 284 -7.77 -17.37 -0.43
CA PHE A 284 -6.44 -17.73 0.07
C PHE A 284 -5.29 -16.95 -0.57
N THR A 285 -5.43 -16.52 -1.82
CA THR A 285 -4.36 -15.82 -2.55
C THR A 285 -4.48 -14.30 -2.53
N ARG A 286 -5.61 -13.75 -2.08
CA ARG A 286 -5.74 -12.31 -1.85
C ARG A 286 -4.75 -11.88 -0.75
N MET A 287 -4.00 -10.82 -1.03
CA MET A 287 -3.05 -10.28 -0.07
C MET A 287 -3.79 -9.79 1.18
N GLN A 288 -3.54 -10.48 2.29
CA GLN A 288 -3.98 -10.11 3.61
C GLN A 288 -2.75 -9.75 4.45
N HIS A 289 -2.85 -8.70 5.26
CA HIS A 289 -1.77 -8.29 6.16
C HIS A 289 -2.32 -8.03 7.55
N PRO A 290 -1.92 -8.84 8.55
CA PRO A 290 -2.23 -8.59 9.94
C PRO A 290 -1.16 -7.73 10.63
N TYR A 291 -1.59 -6.94 11.61
CA TYR A 291 -0.76 -6.17 12.53
C TYR A 291 -1.50 -5.98 13.85
N ILE A 292 -0.81 -5.41 14.84
CA ILE A 292 -1.36 -5.18 16.17
C ILE A 292 -1.58 -3.68 16.40
N ARG A 293 -2.69 -3.37 17.06
CA ARG A 293 -2.90 -2.08 17.73
C ARG A 293 -3.05 -2.32 19.22
N PHE A 294 -2.43 -1.49 20.02
CA PHE A 294 -2.60 -1.48 21.47
C PHE A 294 -3.21 -0.15 21.91
N ILE A 295 -4.14 -0.21 22.86
CA ILE A 295 -4.81 0.93 23.47
C ILE A 295 -4.62 0.82 24.97
N ASP A 296 -3.91 1.79 25.53
CA ASP A 296 -3.66 1.88 26.97
C ASP A 296 -4.92 2.39 27.69
N GLY A 297 -5.40 1.65 28.68
CA GLY A 297 -6.66 1.99 29.37
C GLY A 297 -6.59 3.27 30.18
N GLU A 298 -5.41 3.58 30.73
CA GLU A 298 -5.21 4.75 31.57
C GLU A 298 -5.05 6.02 30.74
N SER A 299 -4.09 6.03 29.81
CA SER A 299 -3.77 7.21 29.00
C SER A 299 -4.62 7.34 27.73
N LYS A 300 -5.38 6.29 27.35
CA LYS A 300 -6.16 6.18 26.11
C LYS A 300 -5.31 6.32 24.84
N LYS A 301 -3.99 6.18 24.99
CA LYS A 301 -3.02 6.29 23.90
C LYS A 301 -3.07 5.05 23.03
N VAL A 302 -2.95 5.28 21.73
CA VAL A 302 -3.01 4.25 20.70
C VAL A 302 -1.63 4.03 20.12
N TYR A 303 -1.19 2.78 20.06
CA TYR A 303 0.08 2.34 19.51
C TYR A 303 -0.19 1.32 18.41
N ILE A 304 0.51 1.41 17.29
CA ILE A 304 0.34 0.48 16.16
C ILE A 304 1.69 -0.12 15.82
N MET A 305 1.75 -1.46 15.72
CA MET A 305 2.98 -2.18 15.46
C MET A 305 2.75 -3.21 14.36
N GLY A 306 3.52 -3.10 13.28
CA GLY A 306 3.51 -4.02 12.16
C GLY A 306 4.88 -4.65 11.94
N TYR A 307 4.88 -5.82 11.31
CA TYR A 307 6.10 -6.52 10.89
C TYR A 307 6.02 -6.83 9.40
N ASN A 308 7.00 -6.38 8.61
CA ASN A 308 6.96 -6.55 7.16
C ASN A 308 8.34 -6.72 6.53
N LEU A 309 8.34 -7.06 5.23
CA LEU A 309 9.56 -7.23 4.44
C LEU A 309 10.07 -5.92 3.80
N GLY A 310 9.23 -4.88 3.74
CA GLY A 310 9.56 -3.60 3.09
C GLY A 310 9.71 -3.62 1.57
N PHE A 311 9.45 -4.75 0.88
CA PHE A 311 9.42 -4.82 -0.59
C PHE A 311 8.59 -6.01 -1.10
N LYS A 312 8.21 -5.98 -2.40
CA LYS A 312 7.53 -7.12 -3.05
C LYS A 312 8.55 -8.16 -3.51
N ALA A 313 8.64 -9.30 -2.83
CA ALA A 313 9.46 -10.42 -3.30
C ALA A 313 8.68 -11.28 -4.32
N ARG A 314 8.66 -10.87 -5.59
CA ARG A 314 7.90 -11.58 -6.64
C ARG A 314 8.40 -13.00 -6.96
N LEU A 315 9.67 -13.29 -6.72
CA LEU A 315 10.31 -14.59 -7.04
C LEU A 315 11.08 -15.21 -5.88
N ASN A 316 11.03 -14.58 -4.69
CA ASN A 316 11.81 -15.02 -3.52
C ASN A 316 10.93 -15.23 -2.29
N ILE A 317 9.66 -15.62 -2.44
CA ILE A 317 8.80 -16.02 -1.28
C ILE A 317 9.42 -17.15 -0.43
N LEU A 318 10.45 -17.75 -0.99
CA LEU A 318 11.20 -18.94 -0.62
C LEU A 318 12.45 -18.65 0.21
N LYS A 319 12.88 -17.39 0.30
CA LYS A 319 14.12 -17.00 0.98
C LYS A 319 13.80 -16.33 2.30
N THR A 320 14.66 -16.55 3.29
CA THR A 320 14.68 -15.75 4.51
C THR A 320 15.36 -14.41 4.24
N PHE A 321 14.69 -13.33 4.63
CA PHE A 321 15.17 -11.96 4.57
C PHE A 321 15.26 -11.34 5.97
N PHE A 322 15.75 -10.12 6.04
CA PHE A 322 15.61 -9.30 7.24
C PHE A 322 14.25 -8.60 7.19
N GLY A 323 13.38 -8.93 8.13
CA GLY A 323 12.14 -8.20 8.33
C GLY A 323 12.38 -6.88 9.06
N LYS A 324 11.34 -6.07 9.11
CA LYS A 324 11.36 -4.75 9.72
C LYS A 324 10.09 -4.54 10.52
N PHE A 325 10.26 -4.03 11.73
CA PHE A 325 9.15 -3.49 12.50
C PHE A 325 8.86 -2.05 12.08
N ARG A 326 7.61 -1.65 12.22
CA ARG A 326 7.17 -0.31 11.88
C ARG A 326 5.98 0.11 12.72
N SER A 327 5.99 1.35 13.20
CA SER A 327 4.86 2.06 13.76
C SER A 327 4.27 3.11 12.82
N LEU A 328 2.96 3.26 12.99
CA LEU A 328 1.94 3.08 11.97
C LEU A 328 2.31 2.14 10.80
N ASP A 329 1.69 0.96 10.79
CA ASP A 329 1.85 0.00 9.69
C ASP A 329 1.34 0.60 8.36
N ILE A 330 2.05 0.30 7.26
CA ILE A 330 1.73 0.83 5.93
C ILE A 330 0.33 0.45 5.43
N TRP A 331 -0.23 -0.63 5.96
CA TRP A 331 -1.57 -1.09 5.61
C TRP A 331 -2.69 -0.24 6.24
N GLU A 332 -2.39 0.63 7.20
CA GLU A 332 -3.33 1.66 7.62
C GLU A 332 -3.58 2.66 6.48
N TYR A 333 -2.54 3.04 5.74
CA TYR A 333 -2.63 3.97 4.62
C TYR A 333 -3.22 3.35 3.34
N LYS A 334 -3.29 2.02 3.26
CA LYS A 334 -3.79 1.32 2.07
C LYS A 334 -5.31 1.23 2.08
N ARG A 335 -5.91 1.46 0.91
CA ARG A 335 -7.33 1.17 0.70
C ARG A 335 -7.52 -0.35 0.65
N CYS A 336 -8.40 -0.88 1.47
CA CYS A 336 -8.74 -2.29 1.53
C CYS A 336 -10.21 -2.52 1.19
N GLU A 337 -10.51 -3.71 0.68
CA GLU A 337 -11.87 -4.20 0.44
C GLU A 337 -12.58 -4.44 1.79
N LYS A 338 -11.85 -5.00 2.75
CA LYS A 338 -12.35 -5.36 4.07
C LYS A 338 -11.26 -5.16 5.11
N LYS A 339 -11.61 -4.68 6.31
CA LYS A 339 -10.75 -4.65 7.49
C LYS A 339 -11.45 -5.38 8.63
N ILE A 340 -10.78 -6.37 9.19
CA ILE A 340 -11.29 -7.24 10.25
C ILE A 340 -10.49 -6.93 11.51
N ILE A 341 -11.17 -6.62 12.60
CA ILE A 341 -10.58 -6.18 13.86
C ILE A 341 -11.12 -7.08 14.95
N THR A 342 -10.23 -7.81 15.63
CA THR A 342 -10.59 -8.59 16.83
C THR A 342 -10.07 -7.87 18.04
N ASN A 343 -10.95 -7.57 18.99
CA ASN A 343 -10.62 -6.86 20.22
C ASN A 343 -10.41 -7.84 21.36
N ILE A 344 -9.32 -7.68 22.11
CA ILE A 344 -8.98 -8.52 23.26
C ILE A 344 -8.72 -7.61 24.45
N ALA A 345 -9.53 -7.74 25.50
CA ALA A 345 -9.29 -7.01 26.73
C ALA A 345 -8.11 -7.64 27.49
N LEU A 346 -7.25 -6.79 28.05
CA LEU A 346 -5.99 -7.15 28.69
C LEU A 346 -5.88 -6.55 30.10
N ARG A 347 -5.31 -7.32 31.03
CA ARG A 347 -4.80 -6.78 32.31
C ARG A 347 -3.47 -6.06 32.11
N ASP A 348 -3.04 -5.27 33.08
CA ASP A 348 -1.76 -4.54 33.00
C ASP A 348 -0.56 -5.47 32.83
N ILE A 349 -0.55 -6.62 33.50
CA ILE A 349 0.54 -7.60 33.33
C ILE A 349 0.63 -8.17 31.90
N GLU A 350 -0.50 -8.31 31.21
CA GLU A 350 -0.55 -8.78 29.82
C GLU A 350 -0.12 -7.67 28.86
N LYS A 351 -0.52 -6.42 29.15
CA LYS A 351 0.00 -5.22 28.47
C LYS A 351 1.52 -5.18 28.55
N ASP A 352 2.08 -5.30 29.75
CA ASP A 352 3.52 -5.17 29.96
C ASP A 352 4.29 -6.28 29.21
N ARG A 353 3.77 -7.51 29.21
CA ARG A 353 4.32 -8.62 28.41
C ARG A 353 4.29 -8.33 26.91
N MET A 354 3.19 -7.79 26.38
CA MET A 354 3.06 -7.41 24.98
C MET A 354 4.07 -6.32 24.59
N PHE A 355 4.19 -5.26 25.40
CA PHE A 355 5.17 -4.21 25.15
C PHE A 355 6.60 -4.72 25.24
N ASN A 356 6.92 -5.54 26.23
CA ASN A 356 8.25 -6.10 26.39
C ASN A 356 8.62 -7.02 25.20
N PHE A 357 7.66 -7.82 24.73
CA PHE A 357 7.82 -8.63 23.52
C PHE A 357 8.21 -7.76 22.32
N CYS A 358 7.40 -6.74 22.01
CA CYS A 358 7.65 -5.85 20.87
C CYS A 358 8.95 -5.05 21.06
N LYS A 359 9.17 -4.47 22.25
CA LYS A 359 10.31 -3.60 22.57
C LYS A 359 11.62 -4.34 22.45
N LYS A 360 11.67 -5.59 22.89
CA LYS A 360 12.87 -6.41 22.75
C LYS A 360 13.24 -6.60 21.28
N PHE A 361 12.33 -7.11 20.45
CA PHE A 361 12.64 -7.36 19.04
C PHE A 361 12.94 -6.08 18.24
N ILE A 362 12.27 -4.98 18.56
CA ILE A 362 12.52 -3.68 17.92
C ILE A 362 13.90 -3.14 18.32
N ASN A 363 14.23 -3.13 19.62
CA ASN A 363 15.54 -2.68 20.10
C ASN A 363 16.67 -3.59 19.61
N ASP A 364 16.44 -4.90 19.57
CA ASP A 364 17.39 -5.87 19.03
C ASP A 364 17.73 -5.57 17.56
N ASP A 365 16.74 -5.25 16.72
CA ASP A 365 16.97 -4.92 15.30
C ASP A 365 17.63 -3.55 15.10
N ILE A 366 17.13 -2.52 15.82
CA ILE A 366 17.51 -1.12 15.62
C ILE A 366 18.81 -0.76 16.34
N ASN A 367 18.88 -1.04 17.65
CA ASN A 367 19.98 -0.58 18.50
C ASN A 367 21.12 -1.60 18.57
N PHE A 368 20.81 -2.90 18.51
CA PHE A 368 21.81 -3.97 18.64
C PHE A 368 22.18 -4.66 17.32
N GLY A 369 21.56 -4.28 16.20
CA GLY A 369 21.83 -4.84 14.86
C GLY A 369 21.45 -6.32 14.70
N ARG A 370 20.77 -6.91 15.68
CA ARG A 370 20.33 -8.32 15.69
C ARG A 370 19.10 -8.48 14.81
N LYS A 371 19.33 -8.67 13.51
CA LYS A 371 18.29 -8.75 12.50
C LYS A 371 17.29 -9.87 12.77
N ILE A 372 16.00 -9.57 12.60
CA ILE A 372 14.90 -10.52 12.75
C ILE A 372 14.52 -11.10 11.40
N ALA A 373 14.28 -12.42 11.36
CA ALA A 373 14.04 -13.14 10.11
C ALA A 373 12.63 -12.87 9.55
N PHE A 374 12.51 -12.65 8.25
CA PHE A 374 11.24 -12.65 7.55
C PHE A 374 11.23 -13.78 6.53
N HIS A 375 10.28 -14.70 6.69
CA HIS A 375 10.04 -15.81 5.78
C HIS A 375 8.52 -15.91 5.51
N TYR A 376 8.12 -15.85 4.24
CA TYR A 376 6.71 -15.73 3.87
C TYR A 376 5.81 -16.85 4.40
N LEU A 377 6.36 -18.06 4.59
CA LEU A 377 5.58 -19.23 5.02
C LEU A 377 5.65 -19.54 6.52
N LYS A 378 6.59 -18.95 7.27
CA LYS A 378 6.99 -19.46 8.60
C LYS A 378 7.33 -18.38 9.63
N GLN A 379 7.72 -17.19 9.18
CA GLN A 379 7.99 -16.06 10.06
C GLN A 379 7.66 -14.75 9.32
N ASN A 380 6.36 -14.45 9.22
CA ASN A 380 5.80 -13.30 8.52
C ASN A 380 4.97 -12.42 9.49
N CYS A 381 4.22 -11.45 8.96
CA CYS A 381 3.31 -10.62 9.76
C CYS A 381 2.30 -11.43 10.58
N THR A 382 1.74 -12.50 10.03
CA THR A 382 0.81 -13.40 10.75
C THR A 382 1.48 -14.07 11.94
N SER A 383 2.68 -14.60 11.74
CA SER A 383 3.44 -15.21 12.84
C SER A 383 3.79 -14.18 13.91
N PHE A 384 4.07 -12.92 13.55
CA PHE A 384 4.33 -11.87 14.51
C PHE A 384 3.12 -11.64 15.41
N VAL A 385 1.93 -11.48 14.83
CA VAL A 385 0.69 -11.31 15.58
C VAL A 385 0.43 -12.52 16.48
N LYS A 386 0.52 -13.74 15.95
CA LYS A 386 0.34 -14.97 16.73
C LYS A 386 1.25 -15.01 17.94
N ASN A 387 2.56 -14.90 17.72
CA ASN A 387 3.54 -15.03 18.80
C ASN A 387 3.41 -13.91 19.84
N ALA A 388 3.09 -12.68 19.41
CA ALA A 388 2.87 -11.57 20.32
C ALA A 388 1.66 -11.83 21.23
N VAL A 389 0.51 -12.25 20.65
CA VAL A 389 -0.69 -12.57 21.43
C VAL A 389 -0.44 -13.74 22.36
N GLU A 390 0.04 -14.87 21.83
CA GLU A 390 0.33 -16.08 22.62
C GLU A 390 1.28 -15.81 23.80
N TYR A 391 2.32 -15.00 23.59
CA TYR A 391 3.24 -14.62 24.65
C TYR A 391 2.61 -13.72 25.71
N SER A 392 1.77 -12.77 25.28
CA SER A 392 1.17 -11.78 26.18
C SER A 392 0.00 -12.31 27.01
N THR A 393 -0.91 -13.06 26.37
CA THR A 393 -2.19 -13.48 26.96
C THR A 393 -2.24 -14.97 27.31
N GLY A 394 -1.37 -15.78 26.70
CA GLY A 394 -1.46 -17.25 26.74
C GLY A 394 -2.51 -17.84 25.79
N GLU A 395 -3.27 -17.01 25.07
CA GLU A 395 -4.31 -17.46 24.15
C GLU A 395 -3.71 -18.05 22.87
N LYS A 396 -4.10 -19.28 22.52
CA LYS A 396 -3.60 -19.96 21.31
C LYS A 396 -4.30 -19.43 20.07
N ILE A 397 -3.53 -18.98 19.08
CA ILE A 397 -4.05 -18.53 17.80
C ILE A 397 -3.70 -19.53 16.70
N ILE A 398 -4.74 -20.01 16.02
CA ILE A 398 -4.57 -20.92 14.88
C ILE A 398 -4.30 -20.07 13.64
N THR A 399 -3.06 -20.12 13.16
CA THR A 399 -2.60 -19.45 11.94
C THR A 399 -1.99 -20.41 10.93
N ASP A 400 -1.71 -21.63 11.37
CA ASP A 400 -0.97 -22.63 10.65
C ASP A 400 -1.93 -23.61 9.97
N LEU A 401 -1.70 -23.88 8.69
CA LEU A 401 -2.41 -24.91 7.94
C LEU A 401 -1.39 -25.89 7.37
N TYR A 402 -1.68 -27.19 7.40
CA TYR A 402 -0.86 -28.14 6.69
C TYR A 402 -0.94 -27.87 5.17
N ILE A 403 0.18 -28.03 4.47
CA ILE A 403 0.19 -27.82 3.02
C ILE A 403 -0.82 -28.75 2.34
N HIS A 404 -0.98 -29.98 2.82
CA HIS A 404 -1.94 -30.91 2.24
C HIS A 404 -3.39 -30.47 2.35
N ASP A 405 -3.77 -29.95 3.52
CA ASP A 405 -5.06 -29.34 3.70
C ASP A 405 -5.22 -28.13 2.79
N LEU A 406 -4.20 -27.27 2.68
CA LEU A 406 -4.27 -26.12 1.78
C LEU A 406 -4.54 -26.57 0.35
N ILE A 407 -3.83 -27.57 -0.16
CA ILE A 407 -3.99 -28.04 -1.54
C ILE A 407 -5.36 -28.69 -1.74
N TYR A 408 -5.84 -29.47 -0.77
CA TYR A 408 -7.22 -29.96 -0.77
C TYR A 408 -8.23 -28.79 -0.81
N TYR A 409 -8.02 -27.75 0.00
CA TYR A 409 -8.84 -26.53 0.01
C TYR A 409 -8.72 -25.70 -1.28
N LEU A 410 -7.60 -25.74 -1.99
CA LEU A 410 -7.44 -25.03 -3.26
C LEU A 410 -7.96 -25.84 -4.45
N ALA A 411 -8.10 -27.16 -4.30
CA ALA A 411 -8.62 -28.03 -5.34
C ALA A 411 -10.09 -27.69 -5.67
N PRO A 412 -10.47 -27.62 -6.96
CA PRO A 412 -11.87 -27.53 -7.40
C PRO A 412 -12.73 -28.61 -6.75
N ASN A 413 -14.01 -28.31 -6.50
CA ASN A 413 -14.96 -29.26 -5.90
C ASN A 413 -14.99 -30.60 -6.65
N ILE A 414 -14.82 -30.60 -7.98
CA ILE A 414 -14.71 -31.82 -8.79
C ILE A 414 -13.51 -32.68 -8.38
N LEU A 415 -12.35 -32.09 -8.09
CA LEU A 415 -11.17 -32.84 -7.60
C LEU A 415 -11.29 -33.26 -6.14
N ARG A 416 -12.01 -32.49 -5.30
CA ARG A 416 -12.31 -32.90 -3.92
C ARG A 416 -13.26 -34.10 -3.89
N ASN A 417 -14.28 -34.10 -4.75
CA ASN A 417 -15.23 -35.20 -4.91
C ASN A 417 -14.61 -36.38 -5.66
N LEU A 418 -13.69 -36.14 -6.59
CA LEU A 418 -12.89 -37.20 -7.22
C LEU A 418 -11.79 -37.71 -6.29
N GLY A 419 -11.41 -37.03 -5.21
CA GLY A 419 -10.40 -37.51 -4.26
C GLY A 419 -10.77 -38.86 -3.62
N SER A 420 -12.07 -39.16 -3.50
CA SER A 420 -12.56 -40.49 -3.10
C SER A 420 -12.44 -41.53 -4.23
N VAL A 421 -12.55 -41.11 -5.49
CA VAL A 421 -12.46 -41.96 -6.70
C VAL A 421 -11.01 -42.18 -7.16
N ILE A 422 -10.14 -41.18 -6.97
CA ILE A 422 -8.75 -41.14 -7.40
C ILE A 422 -7.89 -42.13 -6.62
N LYS A 423 -8.30 -42.53 -5.41
CA LYS A 423 -7.64 -43.62 -4.66
C LYS A 423 -7.62 -44.94 -5.46
N ASN A 424 -8.55 -45.13 -6.42
CA ASN A 424 -8.69 -46.37 -7.18
C ASN A 424 -8.68 -46.24 -8.73
N SER A 425 -8.63 -45.06 -9.36
CA SER A 425 -9.03 -44.95 -10.78
C SER A 425 -8.14 -44.17 -11.76
N ILE A 426 -7.00 -43.58 -11.34
CA ILE A 426 -6.19 -42.78 -12.28
C ILE A 426 -5.40 -43.60 -13.31
N VAL A 427 -5.25 -44.92 -13.13
CA VAL A 427 -4.51 -45.74 -14.12
C VAL A 427 -5.39 -46.22 -15.29
N SER A 428 -6.72 -46.30 -15.17
CA SER A 428 -7.57 -46.89 -16.24
C SER A 428 -8.30 -45.87 -17.16
N LEU A 429 -8.44 -44.61 -16.76
CA LEU A 429 -9.31 -43.65 -17.46
C LEU A 429 -8.73 -43.06 -18.75
N LYS A 430 -7.42 -43.18 -18.98
CA LYS A 430 -6.77 -42.56 -20.16
C LYS A 430 -6.92 -43.41 -21.44
N ASN A 431 -7.12 -44.72 -21.32
CA ASN A 431 -7.07 -45.62 -22.47
C ASN A 431 -8.43 -46.09 -23.00
N THR A 432 -9.52 -45.96 -22.25
CA THR A 432 -10.80 -46.59 -22.66
C THR A 432 -11.87 -45.62 -23.18
N ILE A 433 -11.83 -44.32 -22.83
CA ILE A 433 -12.99 -43.42 -23.07
C ILE A 433 -12.87 -42.55 -24.35
N PHE A 434 -11.71 -42.50 -25.02
CA PHE A 434 -11.47 -41.50 -26.08
C PHE A 434 -11.97 -41.84 -27.50
N ARG A 435 -12.57 -43.01 -27.72
CA ARG A 435 -12.98 -43.45 -29.06
C ARG A 435 -14.46 -43.28 -29.42
N VAL A 436 -15.38 -43.10 -28.46
CA VAL A 436 -16.84 -43.21 -28.74
C VAL A 436 -17.66 -41.94 -28.45
N PHE A 437 -17.09 -40.88 -27.87
CA PHE A 437 -17.88 -39.71 -27.49
C PHE A 437 -17.98 -38.60 -28.57
N PRO A 438 -19.17 -37.98 -28.77
CA PRO A 438 -19.38 -36.84 -29.67
C PRO A 438 -18.43 -35.66 -29.40
N LYS A 439 -18.06 -34.94 -30.47
CA LYS A 439 -17.10 -33.81 -30.47
C LYS A 439 -17.39 -32.74 -29.41
N VAL A 440 -18.67 -32.46 -29.13
CA VAL A 440 -19.10 -31.46 -28.13
C VAL A 440 -18.79 -31.92 -26.70
N ILE A 441 -18.99 -33.20 -26.41
CA ILE A 441 -18.66 -33.82 -25.11
C ILE A 441 -17.14 -33.88 -24.96
N LYS A 442 -16.42 -34.25 -26.02
CA LYS A 442 -14.95 -34.24 -26.06
C LYS A 442 -14.35 -32.85 -25.83
N ASN A 443 -14.95 -31.79 -26.38
CA ASN A 443 -14.50 -30.41 -26.16
C ASN A 443 -14.80 -29.91 -24.74
N LYS A 444 -15.97 -30.23 -24.17
CA LYS A 444 -16.28 -29.92 -22.76
C LYS A 444 -15.37 -30.70 -21.81
N LEU A 445 -15.08 -31.97 -22.08
CA LEU A 445 -14.12 -32.77 -21.33
C LEU A 445 -12.70 -32.25 -21.49
N ASN A 446 -12.24 -31.88 -22.68
CA ASN A 446 -10.92 -31.30 -22.90
C ASN A 446 -10.78 -29.93 -22.22
N PHE A 447 -11.85 -29.12 -22.18
CA PHE A 447 -11.86 -27.87 -21.42
C PHE A 447 -11.80 -28.15 -19.90
N LEU A 448 -12.52 -29.15 -19.43
CA LEU A 448 -12.48 -29.59 -18.03
C LEU A 448 -11.09 -30.14 -17.66
N ILE A 449 -10.51 -31.01 -18.50
CA ILE A 449 -9.16 -31.56 -18.37
C ILE A 449 -8.13 -30.44 -18.44
N GLY A 450 -8.29 -29.45 -19.32
CA GLY A 450 -7.42 -28.28 -19.40
C GLY A 450 -7.50 -27.40 -18.16
N LYS A 451 -8.69 -27.25 -17.55
CA LYS A 451 -8.82 -26.58 -16.24
C LYS A 451 -8.24 -27.41 -15.10
N ILE A 452 -8.44 -28.73 -15.11
CA ILE A 452 -7.86 -29.66 -14.13
C ILE A 452 -6.34 -29.64 -14.24
N GLN A 453 -5.77 -29.69 -15.45
CA GLN A 453 -4.34 -29.54 -15.71
C GLN A 453 -3.85 -28.14 -15.36
N GLY A 454 -4.62 -27.08 -15.59
CA GLY A 454 -4.26 -25.72 -15.16
C GLY A 454 -4.16 -25.60 -13.64
N VAL A 455 -5.08 -26.25 -12.91
CA VAL A 455 -5.04 -26.38 -11.45
C VAL A 455 -3.89 -27.27 -11.01
N PHE A 456 -3.65 -28.40 -11.67
CA PHE A 456 -2.58 -29.33 -11.33
C PHE A 456 -1.20 -28.73 -11.62
N ASN A 457 -1.06 -27.95 -12.70
CA ASN A 457 0.15 -27.20 -13.02
C ASN A 457 0.34 -26.03 -12.05
N SER A 458 -0.73 -25.41 -11.56
CA SER A 458 -0.65 -24.38 -10.51
C SER A 458 -0.27 -25.00 -9.15
N ALA A 459 -0.82 -26.18 -8.84
CA ALA A 459 -0.46 -26.95 -7.66
C ALA A 459 0.98 -27.47 -7.77
N LEU A 460 1.40 -27.98 -8.93
CA LEU A 460 2.76 -28.43 -9.22
C LEU A 460 3.74 -27.26 -9.21
N ALA A 461 3.40 -26.10 -9.75
CA ALA A 461 4.20 -24.89 -9.63
C ALA A 461 4.29 -24.41 -8.17
N PHE A 462 3.22 -24.56 -7.39
CA PHE A 462 3.23 -24.33 -5.96
C PHE A 462 4.13 -25.36 -5.23
N PHE A 463 4.09 -26.65 -5.58
CA PHE A 463 4.96 -27.70 -5.07
C PHE A 463 6.43 -27.50 -5.43
N LEU A 464 6.73 -27.18 -6.69
CA LEU A 464 8.05 -26.79 -7.15
C LEU A 464 8.52 -25.52 -6.46
N SER A 465 7.60 -24.59 -6.16
CA SER A 465 7.90 -23.42 -5.33
C SER A 465 8.18 -23.84 -3.87
N ILE A 466 7.51 -24.83 -3.31
CA ILE A 466 7.80 -25.36 -1.96
C ILE A 466 9.18 -26.04 -1.91
N ILE A 467 9.50 -26.88 -2.90
CA ILE A 467 10.82 -27.51 -3.06
C ILE A 467 11.91 -26.43 -3.23
N ALA A 468 11.65 -25.42 -4.04
CA ALA A 468 12.52 -24.25 -4.17
C ALA A 468 12.51 -23.35 -2.91
N SER A 469 11.48 -23.41 -2.04
CA SER A 469 11.42 -22.77 -0.71
C SER A 469 12.49 -23.30 0.18
N PHE A 470 12.67 -24.61 0.13
CA PHE A 470 13.69 -25.28 0.91
C PHE A 470 15.07 -24.84 0.43
N LEU A 471 15.33 -24.88 -0.88
CA LEU A 471 16.59 -24.39 -1.47
C LEU A 471 16.83 -22.88 -1.23
N GLY A 472 15.76 -22.08 -1.21
CA GLY A 472 15.79 -20.64 -0.92
C GLY A 472 16.08 -20.33 0.55
N ALA A 473 15.59 -21.14 1.49
CA ALA A 473 15.86 -21.00 2.90
C ALA A 473 17.33 -21.34 3.25
N PHE A 474 17.95 -22.26 2.51
CA PHE A 474 19.41 -22.53 2.56
C PHE A 474 20.27 -21.38 2.02
N ARG A 475 19.74 -20.57 1.08
CA ARG A 475 20.41 -19.37 0.55
C ARG A 475 19.95 -18.06 1.23
N GLY A 476 19.15 -18.16 2.28
CA GLY A 476 18.59 -17.03 3.02
C GLY A 476 19.59 -16.38 3.98
N ARG A 477 19.23 -15.22 4.54
CA ARG A 477 20.08 -14.57 5.55
C ARG A 477 19.84 -15.19 6.93
N ASN A 478 20.93 -15.45 7.66
CA ASN A 478 20.85 -15.84 9.08
C ASN A 478 20.29 -14.67 9.89
N ALA A 479 19.18 -14.90 10.58
CA ALA A 479 18.51 -13.89 11.39
C ALA A 479 17.75 -14.57 12.54
N ARG A 480 17.32 -13.80 13.53
CA ARG A 480 16.70 -14.33 14.76
C ARG A 480 15.25 -14.75 14.55
N LYS A 481 14.84 -15.80 15.28
CA LYS A 481 13.46 -16.28 15.34
C LYS A 481 12.60 -15.36 16.21
N LEU A 482 11.38 -15.09 15.77
CA LEU A 482 10.37 -14.30 16.48
C LEU A 482 9.41 -15.29 17.16
N LYS A 483 9.72 -15.70 18.40
CA LYS A 483 8.84 -16.57 19.19
C LYS A 483 8.95 -16.30 20.69
N ASN A 484 10.16 -16.44 21.24
CA ASN A 484 10.42 -16.11 22.64
C ASN A 484 11.39 -14.90 22.69
N PRO A 485 10.99 -13.78 23.31
CA PRO A 485 11.84 -12.60 23.46
C PRO A 485 13.14 -12.92 24.20
N ASP A 486 13.21 -13.94 25.05
CA ASP A 486 14.41 -14.30 25.80
C ASP A 486 15.35 -15.27 25.06
N SER A 487 14.88 -15.84 23.95
CA SER A 487 15.67 -16.75 23.14
C SER A 487 16.38 -16.04 22.00
N ASN A 488 17.70 -16.27 21.87
CA ASN A 488 18.49 -15.85 20.71
C ASN A 488 18.52 -16.91 19.60
N GLN A 489 17.56 -17.85 19.60
CA GLN A 489 17.49 -18.90 18.58
C GLN A 489 17.44 -18.27 17.18
N LYS A 490 18.40 -18.66 16.35
CA LYS A 490 18.42 -18.29 14.94
C LYS A 490 17.29 -19.00 14.21
N PHE A 491 16.67 -18.29 13.28
CA PHE A 491 15.71 -18.85 12.35
C PHE A 491 16.47 -19.68 11.32
N TYR A 492 16.70 -20.95 11.67
CA TYR A 492 17.14 -21.97 10.74
C TYR A 492 15.94 -22.84 10.38
N PRO A 493 15.75 -23.21 9.11
CA PRO A 493 15.13 -24.49 8.82
C PRO A 493 16.11 -25.60 9.29
N PRO A 494 15.85 -26.35 10.38
CA PRO A 494 16.79 -27.36 10.82
C PRO A 494 17.00 -28.43 9.73
N LEU A 495 18.26 -28.65 9.32
CA LEU A 495 18.70 -29.67 8.36
C LEU A 495 18.21 -31.07 8.74
N SER A 496 18.19 -31.39 10.04
CA SER A 496 17.70 -32.66 10.59
C SER A 496 16.21 -32.89 10.37
N GLN A 497 15.44 -31.86 10.01
CA GLN A 497 14.03 -31.98 9.66
C GLN A 497 13.76 -31.93 8.16
N LEU A 498 14.79 -31.89 7.29
CA LEU A 498 14.59 -31.92 5.83
C LEU A 498 13.60 -33.01 5.40
N PHE A 499 13.75 -34.22 5.92
CA PHE A 499 12.83 -35.34 5.65
C PHE A 499 11.40 -35.10 6.20
N ASN A 500 11.26 -34.50 7.39
CA ASN A 500 9.96 -34.08 7.93
C ASN A 500 9.34 -32.91 7.15
N TRP A 501 10.14 -32.16 6.41
CA TRP A 501 9.71 -31.02 5.58
C TRP A 501 9.28 -31.46 4.18
N PHE A 502 9.84 -32.56 3.68
CA PHE A 502 9.32 -33.32 2.53
C PHE A 502 8.11 -34.19 2.89
N ASN A 503 7.85 -34.40 4.18
CA ASN A 503 6.64 -35.05 4.64
C ASN A 503 5.45 -34.08 4.59
N TYR A 504 4.78 -34.08 3.44
CA TYR A 504 3.61 -33.26 3.12
C TYR A 504 2.47 -33.32 4.16
N SER A 505 2.38 -34.42 4.91
CA SER A 505 1.40 -34.57 5.99
C SER A 505 1.74 -33.75 7.25
N ASN A 506 3.00 -33.33 7.44
CA ASN A 506 3.45 -32.69 8.68
C ASN A 506 3.91 -31.22 8.52
N TYR A 507 4.08 -30.73 7.29
CA TYR A 507 4.54 -29.36 7.08
C TYR A 507 3.40 -28.34 7.12
N LYS A 508 3.46 -27.43 8.11
CA LYS A 508 2.50 -26.34 8.27
C LYS A 508 3.02 -24.98 7.85
N ILE A 509 2.16 -24.08 7.39
CA ILE A 509 2.53 -22.71 7.02
C ILE A 509 1.63 -21.69 7.69
N ASP A 510 2.21 -20.56 8.13
CA ASP A 510 1.44 -19.45 8.72
C ASP A 510 0.75 -18.64 7.62
N LEU A 511 -0.57 -18.73 7.58
CA LEU A 511 -1.42 -18.07 6.59
C LEU A 511 -2.29 -17.00 7.24
N PRO A 512 -2.28 -15.76 6.73
CA PRO A 512 -3.24 -14.73 7.13
C PRO A 512 -4.70 -15.20 7.09
N THR A 513 -5.08 -16.03 6.10
CA THR A 513 -6.47 -16.52 5.97
C THR A 513 -6.90 -17.38 7.16
N GLN A 514 -6.00 -18.18 7.74
CA GLN A 514 -6.32 -18.96 8.94
C GLN A 514 -6.51 -18.05 10.15
N LEU A 515 -5.68 -17.00 10.28
CA LEU A 515 -5.90 -15.98 11.28
C LEU A 515 -7.29 -15.34 11.11
N VAL A 516 -7.71 -14.99 9.88
CA VAL A 516 -9.04 -14.44 9.63
C VAL A 516 -10.15 -15.41 10.03
N PHE A 517 -10.04 -16.70 9.71
CA PHE A 517 -11.02 -17.69 10.15
C PHE A 517 -11.09 -17.80 11.67
N TRP A 518 -9.95 -17.72 12.35
CA TRP A 518 -9.91 -17.65 13.80
C TRP A 518 -10.57 -16.36 14.33
N GLN A 519 -10.26 -15.21 13.74
CA GLN A 519 -10.85 -13.92 14.12
C GLN A 519 -12.37 -13.93 13.98
N LEU A 520 -12.91 -14.44 12.87
CA LEU A 520 -14.35 -14.46 12.60
C LEU A 520 -15.15 -15.36 13.57
N LYS A 521 -14.48 -16.25 14.32
CA LYS A 521 -15.12 -17.04 15.38
C LYS A 521 -15.24 -16.29 16.71
N GLN A 522 -14.49 -15.19 16.88
CA GLN A 522 -14.48 -14.43 18.13
C GLN A 522 -15.66 -13.45 18.18
N LYS A 523 -16.34 -13.40 19.33
CA LYS A 523 -17.50 -12.50 19.55
C LYS A 523 -17.14 -11.01 19.55
N SER A 524 -15.88 -10.68 19.82
CA SER A 524 -15.35 -9.31 19.84
C SER A 524 -14.77 -8.86 18.48
N THR A 525 -15.07 -9.60 17.40
CA THR A 525 -14.57 -9.28 16.07
C THR A 525 -15.57 -8.43 15.29
N ILE A 526 -15.11 -7.29 14.82
CA ILE A 526 -15.85 -6.40 13.94
C ILE A 526 -15.23 -6.40 12.54
N SER A 527 -16.09 -6.35 11.54
CA SER A 527 -15.71 -6.32 10.13
C SER A 527 -16.23 -5.05 9.45
N PHE A 528 -15.33 -4.31 8.80
CA PHE A 528 -15.68 -3.13 8.00
C PHE A 528 -15.45 -3.37 6.52
N ASP A 529 -16.47 -3.10 5.72
CA ASP A 529 -16.35 -3.10 4.28
C ASP A 529 -15.88 -1.73 3.78
N LYS A 530 -14.87 -1.75 2.90
CA LYS A 530 -14.28 -0.61 2.20
C LYS A 530 -13.96 0.57 3.12
N PRO A 531 -13.27 0.38 4.27
CA PRO A 531 -13.03 1.46 5.21
C PRO A 531 -12.16 2.56 4.58
N LYS A 532 -12.62 3.80 4.74
CA LYS A 532 -11.93 4.99 4.22
C LYS A 532 -10.94 5.57 5.24
N GLN A 533 -11.27 5.51 6.53
CA GLN A 533 -10.52 6.09 7.66
C GLN A 533 -9.89 5.01 8.54
N LEU A 534 -9.05 5.44 9.50
CA LEU A 534 -8.66 4.59 10.62
C LEU A 534 -9.94 4.17 11.37
N ARG A 535 -10.10 2.87 11.64
CA ARG A 535 -11.20 2.34 12.45
C ARG A 535 -10.61 1.79 13.73
N ILE A 536 -10.80 2.51 14.83
CA ILE A 536 -10.50 2.04 16.18
C ILE A 536 -11.85 1.73 16.81
N VAL A 537 -12.12 0.44 16.96
CA VAL A 537 -13.38 -0.10 17.50
C VAL A 537 -13.11 -1.32 18.33
#